data_AF-A0A2U1WPE6-F1
#
_entry.id   AF-A0A2U1WPE6-F1
#
_cell.length_a   1.000
_cell.length_b   1.000
_cell.length_c   1.000
_cell.angle_alpha   90.00
_cell.angle_beta   90.00
_cell.angle_gamma   90.00
#
_symmetry.space_group_name_H-M   'P 1'
#
loop_
_entity.id
_entity.type
_entity.pdbx_description
1 polymer ?
#
loop_
_entity_poly.entity_id
_entity_poly.type
_entity_poly.pdbx_seq_one_letter_code
_entity_poly.pdbx_strand_id
1 'polypeptide(L)'
;MRRILNRLRPSLQIAASLFILAAEAAAMSPANSPLPFFQRIERVGLLCAVDAEGGPAMDVGDDALCGRAAAVLSGLLASGPAVTALAPNDARIAEPGTLLVLVHATLRHEEGRRLLALAATLQRSGAAGDAPFFMMPPQALALSGSLDESRLDATLRRLLTPLGGALRANP
;
A
#
# COMPACT_ATOMS: atom_id res chain seq x y z
N MET A 1 -49.77 58.50 7.24
CA MET A 1 -49.99 57.38 6.28
C MET A 1 -49.19 57.71 5.03
N ARG A 2 -48.29 56.92 4.42
CA ARG A 2 -47.92 55.49 4.45
C ARG A 2 -46.41 55.37 4.15
N ARG A 3 -45.76 54.35 4.73
CA ARG A 3 -44.37 53.91 4.52
C ARG A 3 -44.16 53.40 3.09
N ILE A 4 -42.96 53.59 2.52
CA ILE A 4 -42.50 52.82 1.35
C ILE A 4 -41.15 52.17 1.67
N LEU A 5 -41.16 50.84 1.46
CA LEU A 5 -40.15 49.82 1.71
C LEU A 5 -38.93 49.91 0.76
N ASN A 6 -37.83 49.36 1.27
CA ASN A 6 -36.84 48.49 0.61
C ASN A 6 -36.31 48.87 -0.78
N ARG A 7 -35.00 49.17 -0.84
CA ARG A 7 -34.13 48.74 -1.94
C ARG A 7 -32.91 48.01 -1.39
N LEU A 8 -33.11 46.71 -1.14
CA LEU A 8 -32.05 45.73 -0.94
C LEU A 8 -31.22 45.63 -2.21
N ARG A 9 -29.90 45.82 -2.07
CA ARG A 9 -28.89 45.73 -3.13
C ARG A 9 -28.72 44.25 -3.54
N PRO A 10 -29.07 43.84 -4.77
CA PRO A 10 -28.97 42.43 -5.19
C PRO A 10 -27.59 42.05 -5.72
N SER A 11 -26.63 42.97 -5.80
CA SER A 11 -25.35 42.75 -6.48
C SER A 11 -24.26 42.09 -5.64
N LEU A 12 -24.39 42.03 -4.31
CA LEU A 12 -23.37 41.43 -3.43
C LEU A 12 -23.50 39.90 -3.27
N GLN A 13 -24.65 39.31 -3.58
CA GLN A 13 -24.86 37.86 -3.38
C GLN A 13 -24.28 37.00 -4.51
N ILE A 14 -24.12 37.57 -5.72
CA ILE A 14 -23.61 36.82 -6.88
C ILE A 14 -22.10 36.57 -6.76
N ALA A 15 -21.34 37.55 -6.26
CA ALA A 15 -19.89 37.40 -6.06
C ALA A 15 -19.55 36.35 -4.97
N ALA A 16 -20.36 36.27 -3.91
CA ALA A 16 -20.17 35.27 -2.85
C ALA A 16 -20.47 33.83 -3.34
N SER A 17 -21.41 33.66 -4.26
CA SER A 17 -21.78 32.34 -4.79
C SER A 17 -20.73 31.76 -5.74
N LEU A 18 -20.00 32.61 -6.48
CA LEU A 18 -18.92 32.20 -7.38
C LEU A 18 -17.65 31.75 -6.63
N PHE A 19 -17.36 32.33 -5.46
CA PHE A 19 -16.21 31.92 -4.66
C PHE A 19 -16.41 30.57 -3.96
N ILE A 20 -17.65 30.23 -3.59
CA ILE A 20 -17.96 28.94 -2.95
C ILE A 20 -17.84 27.80 -3.99
N LEU A 21 -18.34 28.00 -5.22
CA LEU A 21 -18.19 26.99 -6.27
C LEU A 21 -16.73 26.79 -6.74
N ALA A 22 -15.90 27.83 -6.72
CA ALA A 22 -14.48 27.70 -7.07
C ALA A 22 -13.67 26.96 -5.98
N ALA A 23 -14.03 27.13 -4.70
CA ALA A 23 -13.41 26.43 -3.58
C ALA A 23 -13.79 24.94 -3.54
N GLU A 24 -15.04 24.59 -3.86
CA GLU A 24 -15.47 23.18 -3.93
C GLU A 24 -14.86 22.47 -5.15
N ALA A 25 -14.69 23.13 -6.30
CA ALA A 25 -14.02 22.55 -7.46
C ALA A 25 -12.51 22.33 -7.24
N ALA A 26 -11.85 23.21 -6.47
CA ALA A 26 -10.45 23.04 -6.09
C ALA A 26 -10.25 21.99 -4.97
N ALA A 27 -11.24 21.79 -4.09
CA ALA A 27 -11.22 20.75 -3.07
C ALA A 27 -11.57 19.35 -3.62
N MET A 28 -12.29 19.28 -4.76
CA MET A 28 -12.62 18.02 -5.45
C MET A 28 -11.56 17.56 -6.46
N SER A 29 -10.50 18.34 -6.67
CA SER A 29 -9.33 17.89 -7.42
C SER A 29 -8.18 17.66 -6.43
N PRO A 30 -8.02 16.44 -5.88
CA PRO A 30 -6.70 16.09 -5.39
C PRO A 30 -5.77 16.30 -6.57
N ALA A 31 -4.69 17.05 -6.36
CA ALA A 31 -3.63 17.23 -7.34
C ALA A 31 -3.01 15.85 -7.63
N ASN A 32 -3.67 15.06 -8.47
CA ASN A 32 -3.35 13.69 -8.86
C ASN A 32 -2.24 13.71 -9.90
N SER A 33 -1.16 14.44 -9.64
CA SER A 33 0.07 14.18 -10.38
C SER A 33 0.58 12.81 -9.91
N PRO A 34 0.75 11.85 -10.82
CA PRO A 34 1.18 10.52 -10.42
C PRO A 34 2.52 10.60 -9.71
N LEU A 35 2.62 9.95 -8.55
CA LEU A 35 3.83 9.90 -7.74
C LEU A 35 4.97 9.32 -8.59
N PRO A 36 6.07 10.07 -8.82
CA PRO A 36 7.14 9.64 -9.71
C PRO A 36 7.72 8.26 -9.36
N PHE A 37 7.75 7.92 -8.07
CA PHE A 37 8.19 6.61 -7.58
C PHE A 37 7.40 5.43 -8.19
N PHE A 38 6.11 5.60 -8.48
CA PHE A 38 5.25 4.54 -9.02
C PHE A 38 5.12 4.54 -10.54
N GLN A 39 5.67 5.52 -11.24
CA GLN A 39 5.54 5.60 -12.69
C GLN A 39 6.44 4.58 -13.40
N ARG A 40 5.99 4.02 -14.54
CA ARG A 40 6.80 3.12 -15.39
C ARG A 40 7.27 1.86 -14.67
N ILE A 41 6.42 1.29 -13.82
CA ILE A 41 6.66 -0.02 -13.21
C ILE A 41 6.22 -1.08 -14.20
N GLU A 42 7.17 -1.89 -14.67
CA GLU A 42 6.90 -3.00 -15.58
C GLU A 42 6.54 -4.28 -14.83
N ARG A 43 7.08 -4.44 -13.61
CA ARG A 43 6.85 -5.61 -12.77
C ARG A 43 7.05 -5.32 -11.29
N VAL A 44 6.47 -6.19 -10.46
CA VAL A 44 6.63 -6.19 -9.01
C VAL A 44 7.36 -7.46 -8.58
N GLY A 45 8.53 -7.29 -7.98
CA GLY A 45 9.31 -8.37 -7.38
C GLY A 45 9.08 -8.43 -5.87
N LEU A 46 8.88 -9.62 -5.31
CA LEU A 46 8.84 -9.83 -3.87
C LEU A 46 10.11 -10.52 -3.38
N LEU A 47 10.69 -10.01 -2.30
CA LEU A 47 11.67 -10.73 -1.48
C LEU A 47 11.12 -10.87 -0.08
N CYS A 48 11.31 -12.04 0.52
CA CYS A 48 10.76 -12.33 1.83
C CYS A 48 11.84 -12.87 2.75
N ALA A 49 11.75 -12.49 4.01
CA ALA A 49 12.61 -13.00 5.06
C ALA A 49 11.76 -13.29 6.29
N VAL A 50 11.92 -14.48 6.85
CA VAL A 50 11.29 -14.92 8.09
C VAL A 50 12.37 -15.04 9.16
N ASP A 51 12.25 -14.20 10.17
CA ASP A 51 13.03 -14.30 11.40
C ASP A 51 12.19 -15.03 12.46
N ALA A 52 12.60 -16.24 12.83
CA ALA A 52 11.93 -17.06 13.82
C ALA A 52 12.85 -17.40 14.99
N GLU A 53 12.37 -17.14 16.21
CA GLU A 53 13.07 -17.54 17.42
C GLU A 53 12.91 -19.05 17.64
N GLY A 54 14.02 -19.79 17.73
CA GLY A 54 14.03 -21.24 18.02
C GLY A 54 14.35 -22.17 16.84
N GLY A 55 14.81 -21.65 15.70
CA GLY A 55 15.13 -22.43 14.49
C GLY A 55 14.18 -22.12 13.33
N PRO A 56 14.29 -22.83 12.18
CA PRO A 56 13.40 -22.59 11.04
C PRO A 56 11.95 -22.75 11.49
N ALA A 57 11.14 -21.70 11.34
CA ALA A 57 9.72 -21.75 11.61
C ALA A 57 9.09 -22.84 10.73
N MET A 58 8.78 -23.99 11.32
CA MET A 58 8.18 -25.11 10.60
C MET A 58 6.87 -24.73 9.88
N ASP A 59 6.23 -23.64 10.32
CA ASP A 59 4.94 -23.19 9.80
C ASP A 59 5.05 -22.12 8.69
N VAL A 60 6.17 -21.37 8.61
CA VAL A 60 6.34 -20.26 7.64
C VAL A 60 7.80 -20.14 7.21
N GLY A 61 8.16 -20.73 6.06
CA GLY A 61 9.45 -20.49 5.41
C GLY A 61 9.41 -19.26 4.48
N ASP A 62 10.57 -18.74 4.13
CA ASP A 62 10.74 -17.58 3.23
C ASP A 62 9.97 -17.77 1.92
N ASP A 63 10.19 -18.91 1.24
CA ASP A 63 9.54 -19.23 -0.04
C ASP A 63 8.02 -19.36 0.09
N ALA A 64 7.53 -19.94 1.19
CA ALA A 64 6.11 -20.10 1.44
C ALA A 64 5.43 -18.74 1.68
N LEU A 65 6.07 -17.87 2.48
CA LEU A 65 5.62 -16.49 2.68
C LEU A 65 5.62 -15.72 1.36
N CYS A 66 6.67 -15.86 0.57
CA CYS A 66 6.81 -15.14 -0.70
C CYS A 66 5.83 -15.59 -1.77
N GLY A 67 5.60 -16.90 -1.91
CA GLY A 67 4.57 -17.43 -2.80
C GLY A 67 3.18 -16.91 -2.45
N ARG A 68 2.84 -16.90 -1.16
CA ARG A 68 1.54 -16.38 -0.67
C ARG A 68 1.40 -14.88 -0.88
N ALA A 69 2.41 -14.11 -0.49
CA ALA A 69 2.39 -12.65 -0.67
C ALA A 69 2.28 -12.27 -2.16
N ALA A 70 3.00 -12.99 -3.03
CA ALA A 70 2.93 -12.80 -4.48
C ALA A 70 1.53 -13.12 -5.02
N ALA A 71 0.92 -14.23 -4.59
CA ALA A 71 -0.44 -14.60 -4.99
C ALA A 71 -1.49 -13.56 -4.55
N VAL A 72 -1.40 -13.09 -3.30
CA VAL A 72 -2.28 -12.04 -2.77
C VAL A 72 -2.13 -10.74 -3.57
N LEU A 73 -0.90 -10.29 -3.81
CA LEU A 73 -0.64 -9.05 -4.55
C LEU A 73 -1.04 -9.18 -6.02
N SER A 74 -0.79 -10.33 -6.65
CA SER A 74 -1.25 -10.60 -8.02
C SER A 74 -2.77 -10.52 -8.13
N GLY A 75 -3.51 -11.03 -7.12
CA GLY A 75 -4.96 -10.90 -7.07
C GLY A 75 -5.45 -9.46 -6.89
N LEU A 76 -4.68 -8.62 -6.19
CA LEU A 76 -4.95 -7.18 -6.05
C LEU A 76 -4.63 -6.39 -7.33
N LEU A 77 -3.74 -6.91 -8.18
CA LEU A 77 -3.22 -6.29 -9.39
C LEU A 77 -3.68 -7.02 -10.66
N ALA A 78 -4.92 -7.51 -10.72
CA ALA A 78 -5.41 -8.35 -11.82
C ALA A 78 -5.20 -7.76 -13.24
N SER A 79 -5.11 -6.43 -13.38
CA SER A 79 -4.83 -5.72 -14.63
C SER A 79 -3.56 -4.86 -14.58
N GLY A 80 -2.65 -5.16 -13.65
CA GLY A 80 -1.45 -4.37 -13.36
C GLY A 80 -0.15 -5.07 -13.76
N PRO A 81 1.01 -4.57 -13.29
CA PRO A 81 2.31 -5.19 -13.54
C PRO A 81 2.37 -6.64 -13.05
N ALA A 82 3.15 -7.47 -13.73
CA ALA A 82 3.33 -8.87 -13.33
C ALA A 82 3.99 -8.96 -11.94
N VAL A 83 3.50 -9.86 -11.09
CA VAL A 83 3.99 -10.06 -9.73
C VAL A 83 4.76 -11.36 -9.65
N THR A 84 5.96 -11.35 -9.06
CA THR A 84 6.79 -12.56 -8.95
C THR A 84 7.60 -12.56 -7.66
N ALA A 85 7.66 -13.71 -6.97
CA ALA A 85 8.64 -13.93 -5.91
C ALA A 85 10.03 -14.08 -6.53
N LEU A 86 10.98 -13.26 -6.07
CA LEU A 86 12.35 -13.26 -6.55
C LEU A 86 13.21 -14.10 -5.60
N ALA A 87 14.23 -14.75 -6.14
CA ALA A 87 15.27 -15.34 -5.33
C ALA A 87 16.23 -14.24 -4.82
N PRO A 88 16.97 -14.47 -3.72
CA PRO A 88 18.08 -13.62 -3.35
C PRO A 88 19.07 -13.47 -4.52
N ASN A 89 19.54 -12.24 -4.77
CA ASN A 89 20.44 -11.88 -5.88
C ASN A 89 19.88 -12.08 -7.29
N ASP A 90 18.56 -12.17 -7.46
CA ASP A 90 17.95 -12.13 -8.79
C ASP A 90 18.32 -10.82 -9.53
N ALA A 91 18.77 -10.94 -10.77
CA ALA A 91 19.22 -9.79 -11.57
C ALA A 91 18.13 -8.71 -11.73
N ARG A 92 16.85 -9.13 -11.70
CA ARG A 92 15.69 -8.22 -11.84
C ARG A 92 15.57 -7.23 -10.68
N ILE A 93 16.20 -7.49 -9.53
CA ILE A 93 16.22 -6.59 -8.36
C ILE A 93 16.84 -5.23 -8.72
N ALA A 94 17.87 -5.23 -9.58
CA ALA A 94 18.58 -4.00 -9.95
C ALA A 94 17.92 -3.25 -11.12
N GLU A 95 16.91 -3.83 -11.76
CA GLU A 95 16.28 -3.26 -12.95
C GLU A 95 15.36 -2.07 -12.58
N PRO A 96 15.49 -0.90 -13.25
CA PRO A 96 14.67 0.27 -12.92
C PRO A 96 13.16 0.11 -13.12
N GLY A 97 12.76 -0.83 -13.98
CA GLY A 97 11.35 -1.20 -14.20
C GLY A 97 10.75 -2.10 -13.12
N THR A 98 11.56 -2.58 -12.18
CA THR A 98 11.11 -3.47 -11.09
C THR A 98 10.81 -2.65 -9.84
N LEU A 99 9.57 -2.69 -9.37
CA LEU A 99 9.25 -2.32 -8.00
C LEU A 99 9.54 -3.50 -7.08
N LEU A 100 10.46 -3.34 -6.14
CA LEU A 100 10.79 -4.34 -5.15
C LEU A 100 9.93 -4.15 -3.90
N VAL A 101 9.27 -5.22 -3.46
CA VAL A 101 8.54 -5.30 -2.20
C VAL A 101 9.29 -6.26 -1.30
N LEU A 102 9.87 -5.74 -0.23
CA LEU A 102 10.54 -6.53 0.80
C LEU A 102 9.53 -6.84 1.88
N VAL A 103 9.16 -8.10 2.07
CA VAL A 103 8.23 -8.56 3.11
C VAL A 103 9.03 -9.23 4.23
N HIS A 104 9.03 -8.63 5.42
CA HIS A 104 9.67 -9.21 6.59
C HIS A 104 8.63 -9.79 7.52
N ALA A 105 8.85 -11.03 7.96
CA ALA A 105 8.08 -11.68 9.00
C ALA A 105 8.95 -11.92 10.22
N THR A 106 8.42 -11.64 11.40
CA THR A 106 9.08 -11.96 12.67
C THR A 106 8.14 -12.83 13.48
N LEU A 107 8.58 -14.03 13.83
CA LEU A 107 7.86 -14.96 14.71
C LEU A 107 8.56 -15.01 16.06
N ARG A 108 7.83 -14.64 17.12
CA ARG A 108 8.31 -14.64 18.52
C ARG A 108 7.36 -15.41 19.42
N HIS A 109 7.89 -15.95 20.51
CA HIS A 109 7.08 -16.51 21.58
C HIS A 109 6.82 -15.44 22.64
N GLU A 110 5.56 -15.26 23.03
CA GLU A 110 5.13 -14.26 24.00
C GLU A 110 4.08 -14.88 24.93
N GLU A 111 4.41 -15.04 26.21
CA GLU A 111 3.48 -15.49 27.28
C GLU A 111 2.64 -16.74 26.93
N GLY A 112 3.28 -17.75 26.33
CA GLY A 112 2.61 -19.01 25.92
C GLY A 112 1.81 -18.91 24.61
N ARG A 113 1.92 -17.79 23.89
CA ARG A 113 1.41 -17.60 22.53
C ARG A 113 2.56 -17.37 21.57
N ARG A 114 2.27 -17.43 20.27
CA ARG A 114 3.20 -17.02 19.22
C ARG A 114 2.67 -15.76 18.56
N LEU A 115 3.53 -14.78 18.36
CA LEU A 115 3.21 -13.54 17.65
C LEU A 115 3.94 -13.52 16.31
N LEU A 116 3.18 -13.42 15.22
CA LEU A 116 3.70 -13.18 13.88
C LEU A 116 3.53 -11.70 13.55
N ALA A 117 4.62 -10.95 13.48
CA ALA A 117 4.65 -9.59 12.98
C ALA A 117 5.05 -9.60 11.49
N LEU A 118 4.38 -8.78 10.68
CA LEU A 118 4.61 -8.63 9.25
C LEU A 118 4.82 -7.16 8.92
N ALA A 119 5.88 -6.86 8.19
CA ALA A 119 6.14 -5.53 7.65
C ALA A 119 6.48 -5.65 6.17
N ALA A 120 6.19 -4.61 5.40
CA ALA A 120 6.64 -4.52 4.03
C ALA A 120 7.25 -3.15 3.76
N THR A 121 8.31 -3.12 2.95
CA THR A 121 8.94 -1.89 2.49
C THR A 121 9.10 -1.91 0.98
N LEU A 122 9.12 -0.74 0.36
CA LEU A 122 9.31 -0.59 -1.07
C LEU A 122 10.74 -0.13 -1.37
N GLN A 123 11.31 -0.69 -2.43
CA GLN A 123 12.55 -0.24 -3.00
C GLN A 123 12.44 -0.23 -4.52
N ARG A 124 13.19 0.66 -5.16
CA ARG A 124 13.27 0.71 -6.60
C ARG A 124 14.59 1.31 -7.02
N SER A 125 15.31 0.58 -7.86
CA SER A 125 16.56 1.04 -8.45
C SER A 125 16.29 2.19 -9.43
N GLY A 126 17.08 3.26 -9.37
CA GLY A 126 16.98 4.37 -10.32
C GLY A 126 15.64 5.11 -10.32
N ALA A 127 14.85 5.01 -9.24
CA ALA A 127 13.58 5.73 -9.13
C ALA A 127 13.80 7.24 -9.03
N ALA A 128 12.90 8.00 -9.65
CA ALA A 128 12.76 9.42 -9.34
C ALA A 128 11.96 9.56 -8.04
N GLY A 129 12.62 10.01 -6.98
CA GLY A 129 12.02 10.21 -5.65
C GLY A 129 12.09 8.98 -4.74
N ASP A 130 11.75 9.20 -3.47
CA ASP A 130 11.80 8.18 -2.43
C ASP A 130 10.52 7.34 -2.38
N ALA A 131 10.64 6.13 -1.84
CA ALA A 131 9.50 5.32 -1.47
C ALA A 131 8.62 6.10 -0.47
N PRO A 132 7.29 6.18 -0.68
CA PRO A 132 6.45 6.92 0.26
C PRO A 132 6.43 6.22 1.63
N PHE A 133 6.65 7.00 2.68
CA PHE A 133 6.64 6.52 4.06
C PHE A 133 5.26 5.99 4.47
N PHE A 134 5.25 4.97 5.33
CA PHE A 134 4.05 4.38 5.96
C PHE A 134 2.97 3.86 5.00
N MET A 135 3.30 3.58 3.75
CA MET A 135 2.32 3.06 2.80
C MET A 135 1.77 1.68 3.16
N MET A 136 2.57 0.82 3.80
CA MET A 136 2.17 -0.54 4.17
C MET A 136 2.29 -0.67 5.69
N PRO A 137 1.22 -0.35 6.45
CA PRO A 137 1.27 -0.37 7.90
C PRO A 137 1.57 -1.79 8.39
N PRO A 138 2.55 -1.98 9.30
CA PRO A 138 2.87 -3.29 9.84
C PRO A 138 1.63 -3.98 10.42
N GLN A 139 1.59 -5.29 10.29
CA GLN A 139 0.51 -6.12 10.80
C GLN A 139 1.05 -7.06 11.87
N ALA A 140 0.22 -7.42 12.84
CA ALA A 140 0.55 -8.42 13.84
C ALA A 140 -0.59 -9.44 13.94
N LEU A 141 -0.22 -10.71 14.13
CA LEU A 141 -1.13 -11.83 14.21
C LEU A 141 -0.77 -12.70 15.41
N ALA A 142 -1.66 -12.75 16.40
CA ALA A 142 -1.54 -13.69 17.51
C ALA A 142 -1.99 -15.10 17.06
N LEU A 143 -1.13 -16.08 17.32
CA LEU A 143 -1.29 -17.48 16.97
C LEU A 143 -1.49 -18.33 18.24
N SER A 144 -2.48 -19.21 18.19
CA SER A 144 -2.80 -20.19 19.22
C SER A 144 -2.76 -21.57 18.58
N GLY A 145 -1.61 -22.26 18.66
CA GLY A 145 -1.36 -23.47 17.87
C GLY A 145 -0.84 -23.14 16.46
N SER A 146 -1.14 -23.99 15.48
CA SER A 146 -0.65 -23.87 14.10
C SER A 146 -1.09 -22.57 13.42
N LEU A 147 -0.34 -22.13 12.42
CA LEU A 147 -0.73 -20.98 11.61
C LEU A 147 -2.01 -21.28 10.81
N ASP A 148 -3.02 -20.44 10.97
CA ASP A 148 -4.19 -20.42 10.09
C ASP A 148 -3.86 -19.64 8.82
N GLU A 149 -3.80 -20.36 7.71
CA GLU A 149 -3.47 -19.81 6.40
C GLU A 149 -4.44 -18.72 5.95
N SER A 150 -5.73 -18.86 6.26
CA SER A 150 -6.74 -17.86 5.89
C SER A 150 -6.53 -16.54 6.62
N ARG A 151 -6.09 -16.62 7.90
CA ARG A 151 -5.73 -15.44 8.70
C ARG A 151 -4.44 -14.81 8.21
N LEU A 152 -3.45 -15.61 7.77
CA LEU A 152 -2.25 -15.08 7.12
C LEU A 152 -2.62 -14.34 5.83
N ASP A 153 -3.40 -14.94 4.94
CA ASP A 153 -3.81 -14.34 3.67
C ASP A 153 -4.60 -13.04 3.88
N ALA A 154 -5.52 -13.01 4.86
CA ALA A 154 -6.23 -11.79 5.23
C ALA A 154 -5.29 -10.70 5.76
N THR A 155 -4.24 -11.09 6.49
CA THR A 155 -3.23 -10.18 7.03
C THR A 155 -2.32 -9.62 5.94
N LEU A 156 -1.84 -10.47 5.04
CA LEU A 156 -1.10 -10.07 3.84
C LEU A 156 -1.94 -9.14 2.96
N ARG A 157 -3.22 -9.44 2.79
CA ARG A 157 -4.13 -8.57 2.04
C ARG A 157 -4.23 -7.18 2.68
N ARG A 158 -4.37 -7.07 4.00
CA ARG A 158 -4.38 -5.77 4.69
C ARG A 158 -3.06 -5.02 4.51
N LEU A 159 -1.93 -5.71 4.64
CA LEU A 159 -0.59 -5.14 4.45
C LEU A 159 -0.41 -4.58 3.02
N LEU A 160 -0.86 -5.31 2.00
CA LEU A 160 -0.55 -5.04 0.59
C LEU A 160 -1.63 -4.25 -0.16
N THR A 161 -2.84 -4.12 0.38
CA THR A 161 -3.94 -3.37 -0.25
C THR A 161 -3.56 -1.91 -0.59
N PRO A 162 -2.89 -1.16 0.30
CA PRO A 162 -2.48 0.21 -0.02
C PRO A 162 -1.56 0.30 -1.25
N LEU A 163 -0.63 -0.65 -1.40
CA LEU A 163 0.23 -0.73 -2.58
C LEU A 163 -0.58 -0.99 -3.85
N GLY A 164 -1.53 -1.92 -3.80
CA GLY A 164 -2.45 -2.17 -4.91
C GLY A 164 -3.30 -0.95 -5.29
N GLY A 165 -3.65 -0.11 -4.31
CA GLY A 165 -4.28 1.19 -4.55
C GLY A 165 -3.33 2.18 -5.23
N ALA A 166 -2.11 2.31 -4.74
CA ALA A 166 -1.11 3.22 -5.29
C ALA A 166 -0.73 2.87 -6.73
N LEU A 167 -0.49 1.60 -7.05
CA LEU A 167 -0.14 1.17 -8.41
C LEU A 167 -1.27 1.43 -9.41
N ARG A 168 -2.53 1.27 -9.01
CA ARG A 168 -3.69 1.60 -9.86
C ARG A 168 -3.86 3.10 -10.08
N ALA A 169 -3.53 3.91 -9.08
CA ALA A 169 -3.61 5.36 -9.19
C ALA A 169 -2.44 5.97 -9.97
N ASN A 170 -1.36 5.21 -10.19
CA ASN A 170 -0.10 5.68 -10.79
C ASN A 170 0.41 4.65 -11.83
N PRO A 171 -0.24 4.56 -13.00
CA PRO A 171 0.18 3.64 -14.07
C PRO A 171 1.57 3.97 -14.65
#